data_AF-A0A5B1R5N7-F1
#
_entry.id   AF-A0A5B1R5N7-F1
#
_cell.length_a   1.000
_cell.length_b   1.000
_cell.length_c   1.000
_cell.angle_alpha   90.00
_cell.angle_beta   90.00
_cell.angle_gamma   90.00
#
_symmetry.space_group_name_H-M   'P 1'
#
loop_
_entity.id
_entity.type
_entity.pdbx_description
1 polymer ?
#
loop_
_entity_poly.entity_id
_entity_poly.type
_entity_poly.pdbx_seq_one_letter_code
_entity_poly.pdbx_strand_id
1 'polypeptide(L)' 'AEMVTIAAKKGDRLGIIADAWHLEQDCHFEWDFAFEPRTVDMSTLRAKVEADGKLVITVRR' A
#
# COMPACT_ATOMS: atom_id res chain seq x y z
N ALA A 1 8.45 -16.53 1.93
CA ALA A 1 8.36 -15.27 2.69
C ALA A 1 7.24 -14.46 2.09
N GLU A 2 6.38 -13.89 2.93
CA GLU A 2 5.29 -13.00 2.53
C GLU A 2 5.74 -11.57 2.80
N MET A 3 5.46 -10.66 1.87
CA MET A 3 5.88 -9.27 1.97
C MET A 3 4.84 -8.34 1.36
N VAL A 4 4.65 -7.19 2.01
CA VAL A 4 3.89 -6.08 1.43
C VAL A 4 4.83 -4.87 1.34
N THR A 5 5.03 -4.38 0.12
CA THR A 5 5.79 -3.15 -0.15
C THR A 5 4.81 -2.00 -0.39
N ILE A 6 5.02 -0.89 0.30
CA ILE A 6 4.18 0.31 0.20
C ILE A 6 5.08 1.49 -0.15
N ALA A 7 4.73 2.21 -1.21
CA ALA A 7 5.51 3.33 -1.71
C ALA A 7 4.64 4.57 -1.91
N ALA A 8 5.01 5.66 -1.23
CA ALA A 8 4.55 7.00 -1.62
C ALA A 8 5.36 7.45 -2.84
N LYS A 9 4.66 7.75 -3.94
CA LYS A 9 5.24 8.12 -5.23
C LYS A 9 4.98 9.60 -5.53
N LYS A 10 5.79 10.18 -6.42
CA LYS A 10 5.63 11.57 -6.89
C LYS A 10 4.22 11.79 -7.47
N GLY A 11 3.63 12.95 -7.16
CA GLY A 11 2.31 13.34 -7.64
C GLY A 11 1.16 12.77 -6.80
N ASP A 12 1.35 12.69 -5.48
CA ASP A 12 0.37 12.21 -4.51
C ASP A 12 -0.20 10.82 -4.88
N ARG A 13 0.70 9.90 -5.24
CA ARG A 13 0.37 8.52 -5.62
C ARG A 13 0.80 7.53 -4.56
N LEU A 14 0.02 6.48 -4.38
CA LEU A 14 0.31 5.36 -3.50
C LEU A 14 0.39 4.07 -4.32
N GLY A 15 1.54 3.39 -4.24
CA GLY A 15 1.73 2.05 -4.79
C GLY A 15 1.79 1.01 -3.68
N ILE A 16 1.14 -0.13 -3.90
CA ILE A 16 1.13 -1.27 -3.00
C ILE A 16 1.44 -2.52 -3.82
N ILE A 17 2.41 -3.31 -3.36
CA ILE A 17 2.73 -4.63 -3.93
C ILE A 17 2.64 -5.64 -2.80
N ALA A 18 1.88 -6.71 -3.00
CA ALA A 18 1.80 -7.83 -2.08
C ALA A 18 2.35 -9.08 -2.77
N ASP A 19 3.40 -9.65 -2.20
CA ASP A 19 4.10 -10.82 -2.71
C ASP A 19 4.07 -11.98 -1.72
N ALA A 20 3.68 -13.15 -2.22
CA ALA A 20 3.69 -14.42 -1.52
C ALA A 20 4.34 -15.48 -2.40
N TRP A 21 5.61 -15.27 -2.75
CA TRP A 21 6.42 -16.10 -3.68
C TRP A 21 6.45 -17.61 -3.41
N HIS A 22 6.04 -18.02 -2.21
CA HIS A 22 5.95 -19.43 -1.83
C HIS A 22 4.66 -20.11 -2.33
N LEU A 23 3.73 -19.34 -2.89
CA LEU A 23 2.52 -19.83 -3.54
C LEU A 23 2.73 -19.84 -5.05
N GLU A 24 2.23 -20.88 -5.72
CA GLU A 24 2.31 -21.02 -7.18
C GLU A 24 1.23 -20.20 -7.91
N GLN A 25 0.13 -19.89 -7.22
CA GLN A 25 -0.99 -19.09 -7.71
C GLN A 25 -1.30 -17.97 -6.72
N ASP A 26 -1.90 -16.89 -7.22
CA ASP A 26 -2.34 -15.75 -6.39
C ASP A 26 -1.21 -15.22 -5.48
N CYS A 27 0.00 -15.16 -6.04
CA CYS A 27 1.23 -14.87 -5.29
C CYS A 27 1.77 -13.45 -5.49
N HIS A 28 1.14 -12.64 -6.34
CA HIS A 28 1.57 -11.30 -6.66
C HIS A 28 0.38 -10.40 -7.00
N PHE A 29 0.25 -9.29 -6.28
CA PHE A 29 -0.81 -8.31 -6.49
C PHE A 29 -0.26 -6.89 -6.45
N GLU A 30 -0.76 -6.04 -7.34
CA GLU A 30 -0.37 -4.63 -7.43
C GLU A 30 -1.57 -3.70 -7.41
N TRP A 31 -1.45 -2.62 -6.65
CA TRP A 31 -2.36 -1.49 -6.68
C TRP A 31 -1.59 -0.19 -6.85
N ASP A 32 -2.12 0.70 -7.69
CA ASP A 32 -1.62 2.07 -7.85
C ASP A 32 -2.80 3.03 -7.96
N PHE A 33 -2.85 4.00 -7.05
CA PHE A 33 -3.90 5.01 -7.05
C PHE A 33 -3.33 6.39 -6.73
N ALA A 34 -3.98 7.41 -7.32
CA ALA A 34 -3.65 8.81 -7.15
C ALA A 34 -4.69 9.49 -6.26
N PHE A 35 -4.22 10.32 -5.34
CA PHE A 35 -5.08 11.26 -4.63
C PHE A 35 -5.28 12.52 -5.48
N GLU A 36 -6.39 13.21 -5.25
CA GLU A 36 -6.57 14.54 -5.84
C GLU A 36 -5.48 15.49 -5.28
N PRO A 37 -4.89 16.35 -6.12
CA PRO A 37 -3.80 17.22 -5.68
C PRO A 37 -4.19 18.05 -4.45
N ARG A 38 -3.30 18.10 -3.45
CA ARG A 38 -3.47 18.90 -2.21
C ARG A 38 -4.66 18.48 -1.34
N THR A 39 -5.20 17.28 -1.51
CA THR A 39 -6.30 16.76 -0.67
C THR A 39 -5.85 15.85 0.45
N VAL A 40 -4.57 15.46 0.45
CA VAL A 40 -3.96 14.59 1.46
C VAL A 40 -2.53 15.03 1.77
N ASP A 41 -2.12 14.87 3.02
CA ASP A 41 -0.74 15.01 3.45
C ASP A 41 -0.04 13.64 3.40
N MET A 42 0.62 13.35 2.28
CA MET A 42 1.33 12.10 2.06
C MET A 42 2.45 11.84 3.07
N SER A 43 2.96 12.86 3.79
CA SER A 43 3.97 12.67 4.84
C SER A 43 3.40 11.97 6.09
N THR A 44 2.07 11.99 6.24
CA THR A 44 1.34 11.38 7.36
C THR A 44 0.96 9.93 7.09
N LEU A 45 1.35 9.37 5.94
CA LEU A 45 1.02 8.01 5.57
C LEU A 45 1.54 7.04 6.64
N ARG A 46 0.63 6.18 7.10
CA ARG A 46 0.88 5.10 8.04
C ARG A 46 0.24 3.83 7.50
N ALA A 47 0.97 2.74 7.60
CA ALA A 47 0.49 1.42 7.21
C ALA A 47 0.65 0.46 8.38
N LYS A 48 -0.33 -0.43 8.55
CA LYS A 48 -0.31 -1.49 9.54
C LYS A 48 -0.97 -2.72 8.95
N VAL A 49 -0.35 -3.88 9.14
CA VAL A 49 -1.01 -5.17 8.94
C VAL A 49 -1.63 -5.56 10.28
N GLU A 50 -2.94 -5.77 10.29
CA GLU A 50 -3.69 -6.19 11.47
C GLU A 50 -3.59 -7.70 11.69
N ALA A 51 -4.04 -8.19 12.86
CA ALA A 51 -3.89 -9.58 13.25
C ALA A 51 -4.67 -10.56 12.35
N ASP A 52 -5.70 -10.07 11.66
CA ASP A 52 -6.52 -10.81 10.70
C ASP A 52 -5.95 -10.78 9.27
N GLY A 53 -4.75 -10.21 9.08
CA GLY A 53 -4.09 -10.09 7.77
C GLY A 53 -4.54 -8.88 6.95
N LYS A 54 -5.43 -8.02 7.49
CA LYS A 54 -5.88 -6.84 6.78
C LYS A 54 -4.80 -5.76 6.75
N LEU A 55 -4.50 -5.25 5.56
CA LEU A 55 -3.69 -4.04 5.40
C LEU A 55 -4.56 -2.79 5.60
N VAL A 56 -4.23 -2.01 6.62
CA VAL A 56 -4.86 -0.70 6.87
C VAL A 56 -3.86 0.40 6.57
N ILE A 57 -4.24 1.32 5.68
CA ILE A 57 -3.47 2.52 5.33
C ILE A 57 -4.26 3.75 5.76
N THR A 58 -3.63 4.62 6.53
CA THR A 58 -4.20 5.88 6.99
C THR A 58 -3.35 7.04 6.50
N VAL A 59 -4.02 8.08 6.00
CA VAL A 59 -3.42 9.34 5.57
C VAL A 59 -4.32 10.48 6.03
N ARG A 60 -3.75 11.59 6.49
CA ARG A 60 -4.52 12.79 6.83
C ARG A 60 -4.89 13.56 5.56
N ARG A 61 -6.03 14.24 5.60
CA ARG A 61 -6.40 15.24 4.60
C ARG A 61 -5.64 16.53 4.86
#